data_AF-B8GTU4-F1
#
_entry.id   AF-B8GTU4-F1
#
_cell.length_a   1.000
_cell.length_b   1.000
_cell.length_c   1.000
_cell.angle_alpha   90.00
_cell.angle_beta   90.00
_cell.angle_gamma   90.00
#
_symmetry.space_group_name_H-M   'P 1'
#
loop_
_entity.id
_entity.type
_entity.pdbx_description
1 polymer ?
#
loop_
_entity_poly.entity_id
_entity_poly.type
_entity_poly.pdbx_seq_one_letter_code
_entity_poly.pdbx_strand_id
1 'polypeptide(L)' 'MTQGRWLRELEDILKPQPVDLLVLQDGTSPLTRFQVFRDGVCLHESLPGKFAREQDRAFFLHADAAFLNAKARA' A
#
# COMPACT_ATOMS: atom_id res chain seq x y z
N MET A 1 6.01 -16.91 6.36
CA MET A 1 5.23 -18.04 5.82
C MET A 1 3.72 -17.78 5.90
N THR A 2 3.21 -16.66 5.36
CA THR A 2 1.79 -16.27 5.55
C THR A 2 1.14 -15.70 4.29
N GLN A 3 1.83 -14.83 3.55
CA GLN A 3 1.26 -14.18 2.36
C GLN A 3 0.82 -15.15 1.25
N GLY A 4 1.61 -16.18 0.94
CA GLY A 4 1.24 -17.16 -0.08
C GLY A 4 0.00 -17.99 0.27
N ARG A 5 -0.27 -18.18 1.57
CA ARG A 5 -1.51 -18.82 2.03
C ARG A 5 -2.70 -17.88 1.84
N TRP A 6 -2.56 -16.62 2.25
CA TRP A 6 -3.63 -15.61 2.09
C TRP A 6 -3.98 -15.35 0.63
N LEU A 7 -2.99 -15.33 -0.27
CA LEU A 7 -3.22 -15.17 -1.70
C LEU A 7 -4.12 -16.30 -2.23
N ARG A 8 -3.82 -17.56 -1.93
CA ARG A 8 -4.64 -18.70 -2.36
C ARG A 8 -6.05 -18.64 -1.80
N GLU A 9 -6.21 -18.29 -0.53
CA GLU A 9 -7.53 -18.14 0.09
C GLU A 9 -8.35 -17.02 -0.60
N LEU A 10 -7.72 -15.90 -0.97
CA LEU A 10 -8.37 -14.82 -1.74
C LEU A 10 -8.72 -15.25 -3.17
N GLU A 11 -7.80 -15.92 -3.87
CA GLU A 11 -8.02 -16.44 -5.21
C GLU A 11 -9.18 -17.44 -5.23
N ASP A 12 -9.31 -18.29 -4.22
CA ASP A 12 -10.42 -19.24 -4.09
C ASP A 12 -11.77 -18.56 -3.88
N ILE A 13 -11.82 -17.48 -3.10
CA ILE A 13 -13.05 -16.70 -2.84
C ILE A 13 -13.47 -15.90 -4.08
N LEU A 14 -12.51 -15.34 -4.80
CA LEU A 14 -12.75 -14.39 -5.90
C LEU A 14 -12.73 -15.06 -7.27
N LYS A 15 -12.85 -16.40 -7.38
CA LYS A 15 -12.90 -17.07 -8.69
C LYS A 15 -14.09 -16.56 -9.53
N PRO A 16 -13.90 -16.33 -10.84
CA PRO A 16 -12.69 -16.60 -11.63
C PRO A 16 -11.72 -15.40 -11.75
N GLN A 17 -11.93 -14.32 -11.00
CA GLN A 17 -11.10 -13.12 -11.13
C GLN A 17 -9.68 -13.37 -10.59
N PRO A 18 -8.63 -13.02 -11.36
CA PRO A 18 -7.26 -13.07 -10.85
C PRO A 18 -7.07 -12.02 -9.75
N VAL A 19 -6.24 -12.34 -8.76
CA VAL A 19 -5.97 -11.48 -7.60
C VAL A 19 -4.47 -11.37 -7.40
N ASP A 20 -4.00 -10.15 -7.18
CA ASP A 20 -2.65 -9.89 -6.68
C ASP A 20 -2.73 -9.42 -5.22
N LEU A 21 -1.82 -9.88 -4.37
CA LEU A 21 -1.76 -9.50 -2.95
C LEU A 21 -0.44 -8.80 -2.62
N LEU A 22 -0.54 -7.52 -2.27
CA LEU A 22 0.55 -6.71 -1.73
C LEU A 22 0.32 -6.45 -0.24
N VAL A 23 1.25 -6.90 0.60
CA VAL A 23 1.26 -6.58 2.04
C VAL A 23 2.22 -5.41 2.28
N LEU A 24 1.68 -4.27 2.71
CA LEU A 24 2.48 -3.10 3.05
C LEU A 24 3.19 -3.34 4.39
N GLN A 25 4.52 -3.25 4.38
CA GLN A 25 5.39 -3.34 5.56
C GLN A 25 6.14 -2.01 5.73
N ASP A 26 6.82 -1.82 6.86
CA ASP A 26 7.57 -0.58 7.14
C ASP A 26 8.67 -0.30 6.09
N GLY A 27 9.25 -1.35 5.50
CA GLY A 27 10.24 -1.24 4.43
C GLY A 27 9.65 -1.09 3.02
N THR A 28 8.33 -1.10 2.83
CA THR A 28 7.72 -0.90 1.52
C THR A 28 8.05 0.50 1.01
N SER A 29 8.47 0.61 -0.26
CA SER A 29 8.91 1.87 -0.83
C SER A 29 7.86 2.98 -0.66
N PRO A 30 8.27 4.24 -0.39
CA PRO A 30 7.34 5.36 -0.29
C PRO A 30 6.48 5.53 -1.54
N LEU A 31 7.04 5.26 -2.73
CA LEU A 31 6.31 5.34 -4.00
C LEU A 31 5.20 4.30 -4.08
N THR A 32 5.50 3.03 -3.78
CA THR A 32 4.51 1.95 -3.79
C THR A 32 3.39 2.23 -2.79
N ARG A 33 3.76 2.64 -1.56
CA ARG A 33 2.78 2.99 -0.53
C ARG A 33 1.89 4.14 -0.99
N PHE A 34 2.47 5.18 -1.58
CA PHE A 34 1.72 6.32 -2.10
C PHE A 34 0.74 5.93 -3.21
N GLN A 35 1.14 5.12 -4.18
CA GLN A 35 0.25 4.65 -5.25
C GLN A 35 -0.94 3.86 -4.70
N VAL A 36 -0.69 2.95 -3.75
CA VAL A 36 -1.75 2.16 -3.10
C VAL A 36 -2.76 3.05 -2.39
N PHE A 37 -2.30 4.04 -1.63
CA PHE A 37 -3.19 4.89 -0.85
C PHE A 37 -3.85 6.01 -1.66
N ARG A 38 -3.23 6.50 -2.73
CA ARG A 38 -3.79 7.54 -3.60
C ARG A 38 -4.99 7.04 -4.39
N ASP A 39 -4.83 5.88 -5.03
CA ASP A 39 -5.80 5.35 -5.99
C ASP A 39 -6.65 4.20 -5.38
N GLY A 40 -6.25 3.69 -4.21
CA GLY A 40 -6.93 2.61 -3.53
C GLY A 40 -8.24 3.00 -2.87
N VAL A 41 -9.15 2.04 -2.81
CA VAL A 41 -10.43 2.16 -2.11
C VAL A 41 -10.38 1.34 -0.83
N CYS A 42 -10.73 1.96 0.30
CA CYS A 42 -10.81 1.25 1.58
C CYS A 42 -12.01 0.30 1.56
N LEU A 43 -11.75 -1.00 1.57
CA LEU A 43 -12.79 -2.03 1.72
C LEU A 43 -13.09 -2.33 3.19
N HIS A 44 -12.08 -2.21 4.06
CA HIS A 44 -12.20 -2.46 5.48
C HIS A 44 -11.10 -1.72 6.25
N GLU A 45 -11.48 -1.14 7.38
CA GLU A 45 -10.54 -0.63 8.39
C GLU A 45 -10.95 -1.11 9.78
N SER A 46 -9.96 -1.61 10.54
CA SER A 46 -10.19 -2.11 11.90
C SER A 46 -10.39 -0.99 12.93
N LEU A 47 -9.94 0.22 12.60
CA LEU A 47 -10.05 1.43 13.41
C LEU A 47 -10.60 2.54 12.52
N PRO A 48 -11.64 3.28 12.95
CA PRO A 48 -12.19 4.38 12.17
C PRO A 48 -11.14 5.42 11.80
N GLY A 49 -11.08 5.78 10.52
CA GLY A 49 -10.18 6.79 9.98
C GLY A 49 -8.72 6.34 9.84
N LYS A 50 -8.42 5.05 10.03
CA LYS A 50 -7.06 4.52 9.83
C LYS A 50 -6.62 4.68 8.38
N PHE A 51 -7.52 4.44 7.43
CA PHE A 51 -7.19 4.56 6.01
C PHE A 51 -6.79 6.00 5.66
N ALA A 52 -7.60 6.99 6.05
CA ALA A 52 -7.32 8.41 5.78
C ALA A 52 -5.97 8.85 6.38
N ARG A 53 -5.66 8.43 7.62
CA ARG A 53 -4.35 8.73 8.25
C ARG A 53 -3.18 8.12 7.49
N GLU A 54 -3.34 6.89 6.98
CA GLU A 54 -2.29 6.25 6.17
C GLU A 54 -2.18 6.88 4.77
N GLN A 55 -3.27 7.42 4.21
CA GLN A 55 -3.21 8.23 2.98
C GLN A 55 -2.38 9.49 3.18
N ASP A 56 -2.66 10.26 4.23
CA ASP A 56 -1.89 11.47 4.58
C ASP A 56 -0.41 11.12 4.78
N ARG A 57 -0.13 10.08 5.58
CA ARG A 57 1.22 9.60 5.83
C ARG A 57 1.95 9.21 4.54
N ALA A 58 1.28 8.49 3.64
CA ALA A 58 1.86 8.06 2.37
C ALA A 58 2.18 9.25 1.45
N PHE A 59 1.33 10.27 1.44
CA PHE A 59 1.55 11.51 0.70
C PHE A 59 2.83 12.22 1.18
N PHE A 60 2.97 12.45 2.49
CA PHE A 60 4.16 13.12 3.04
C PHE A 60 5.44 12.31 2.83
N LEU A 61 5.41 11.00 3.06
CA LEU A 61 6.57 10.13 2.83
C LEU A 61 7.04 10.16 1.37
N HIS A 62 6.10 10.20 0.42
CA HIS A 62 6.45 10.30 -1.00
C HIS A 62 7.05 11.66 -1.36
N ALA A 63 6.47 12.76 -0.85
CA ALA A 63 7.00 14.10 -1.06
C ALA A 63 8.43 14.25 -0.52
N ASP A 64 8.69 13.75 0.69
CA ASP A 64 10.01 13.76 1.31
C ASP A 64 11.01 12.93 0.50
N ALA A 65 10.63 11.72 0.09
CA ALA A 65 11.47 10.86 -0.73
C ALA A 65 11.79 11.52 -2.09
N ALA A 66 10.83 12.18 -2.73
CA ALA A 66 11.04 12.90 -3.98
C ALA A 66 12.02 14.07 -3.81
N PHE A 67 11.87 14.84 -2.73
CA PHE A 67 12.77 15.95 -2.40
C PHE A 67 14.21 15.48 -2.17
N LEU A 68 14.40 14.44 -1.35
CA LEU A 68 15.73 13.89 -1.05
C LEU A 68 16.40 13.33 -2.31
N ASN A 69 15.64 12.63 -3.17
CA ASN A 69 16.15 12.12 -4.44
C ASN A 69 16.54 13.24 -5.42
N ALA A 70 15.80 14.34 -5.46
CA ALA A 70 16.15 15.50 -6.27
C ALA A 70 17.44 16.15 -5.76
N LYS A 71 17.58 16.33 -4.44
CA LYS A 71 18.78 16.88 -3.82
C LYS A 71 20.02 16.00 -4.04
N ALA A 72 19.88 14.67 -4.02
CA ALA A 72 20.99 13.75 -4.25
C ALA A 72 21.52 13.76 -5.70
N ARG A 73 20.74 14.30 -6.65
CA ARG A 73 21.09 14.39 -8.07
C ARG A 73 21.65 15.76 -8.48
N ALA A 74 21.59 16.75 -7.59
CA ALA A 74 22.09 18.11 -7.78
C ALA A 74 23.50 18.25 -7.19
#